data_AF-A0A2H6IEH6-F1
#
_entry.id   AF-A0A2H6IEH6-F1
#
_cell.length_a   1.000
_cell.length_b   1.000
_cell.length_c   1.000
_cell.angle_alpha   90.00
_cell.angle_beta   90.00
_cell.angle_gamma   90.00
#
_symmetry.space_group_name_H-M   'P 1'
#
loop_
_entity.id
_entity.type
_entity.pdbx_description
1 polymer ?
#
loop_
_entity_poly.entity_id
_entity_poly.type
_entity_poly.pdbx_seq_one_letter_code
_entity_poly.pdbx_strand_id
1 'polypeptide(L)'
;MRFVADLHIHSKYSRATSREMSPESLWRWGQLKGINVIGTGDFTHPGWLDELQEKLEPAENGLFRLKEEFRTDDVPDSCRADLLFLLSAEISCIYGKGGRTRKIHSIIFVPDFTAAARINTALSKIGNLNADGRPILGLDARKLLKIVMDASADAMLVPAHAWTPHFSVFGAMSGFDSLEECFEELTPHIHAIETGLSSDPRMNRRLSQLDGITLISNSDAHSPRKIGREANIFDTDVSYNSIMEAIRTKKGFSGTIEFFPEEGKYHYDGHRACRVSLSPKETIKYDHLCPVCGKRVTVGVMHRVEKLADREDGFGLSGSPGFHSIIPLPEIISETVKVGVNSKRVNNEYFSLLESLGNEFRILMETSLEDIETAGSPLLREAISRVRSGDVYIAPGFDGEFGKIRIFEKVEREEIKGQNMLF
;
A
#
# COMPACT_ATOMS: atom_id res chain seq x y z
N MET A 1 21.37 6.91 4.71
CA MET A 1 20.51 8.04 5.12
C MET A 1 19.10 7.49 5.24
N ARG A 2 18.40 7.74 6.35
CA ARG A 2 17.03 7.24 6.52
C ARG A 2 16.03 8.14 5.78
N PHE A 3 15.19 7.55 4.93
CA PHE A 3 14.13 8.27 4.21
C PHE A 3 12.91 7.39 3.94
N VAL A 4 11.76 8.03 3.70
CA VAL A 4 10.50 7.34 3.40
C VAL A 4 10.15 7.44 1.93
N ALA A 5 9.69 6.35 1.33
CA ALA A 5 9.23 6.33 -0.05
C ALA A 5 7.90 5.60 -0.24
N ASP A 6 7.00 6.23 -1.00
CA ASP A 6 5.72 5.65 -1.43
C ASP A 6 5.75 5.48 -2.96
N LEU A 7 5.94 4.26 -3.43
CA LEU A 7 6.33 3.98 -4.82
C LEU A 7 5.16 3.62 -5.75
N HIS A 8 3.96 3.48 -5.20
CA HIS A 8 2.76 3.09 -5.94
C HIS A 8 1.60 4.03 -5.64
N ILE A 9 1.26 4.86 -6.63
CA ILE A 9 0.14 5.78 -6.61
C ILE A 9 -0.48 5.83 -8.01
N HIS A 10 -1.61 6.53 -8.14
CA HIS A 10 -2.25 6.79 -9.43
C HIS A 10 -2.41 8.28 -9.73
N SER A 11 -2.25 8.63 -11.00
CA SER A 11 -2.51 9.97 -11.52
C SER A 11 -4.01 10.25 -11.68
N LYS A 12 -4.36 11.51 -11.95
CA LYS A 12 -5.72 11.92 -12.33
C LYS A 12 -6.27 11.23 -13.60
N TYR A 13 -5.44 10.52 -14.36
CA TYR A 13 -5.85 9.76 -15.56
C TYR A 13 -6.33 8.33 -15.24
N SER A 14 -6.10 7.85 -14.03
CA SER A 14 -6.66 6.57 -13.58
C SER A 14 -8.13 6.68 -13.15
N ARG A 15 -8.86 5.57 -13.31
CA ARG A 15 -10.26 5.49 -12.86
C ARG A 15 -10.39 5.66 -11.35
N ALA A 16 -11.47 6.34 -10.95
CA ALA A 16 -11.82 6.60 -9.55
C ALA A 16 -10.73 7.36 -8.76
N THR A 17 -9.87 8.09 -9.47
CA THR A 17 -8.81 8.92 -8.89
C THR A 17 -9.20 10.39 -8.87
N SER A 18 -8.78 11.11 -7.82
CA SER A 18 -9.01 12.55 -7.68
C SER A 18 -8.36 13.32 -8.83
N ARG A 19 -9.03 14.38 -9.29
CA ARG A 19 -8.46 15.33 -10.25
C ARG A 19 -7.25 16.09 -9.69
N GLU A 20 -7.11 16.11 -8.36
CA GLU A 20 -5.97 16.69 -7.65
C GLU A 20 -4.73 15.80 -7.67
N MET A 21 -4.77 14.58 -8.24
CA MET A 21 -3.55 13.76 -8.41
C MET A 21 -2.68 14.33 -9.55
N SER A 22 -2.01 15.44 -9.26
CA SER A 22 -1.07 16.16 -10.12
C SER A 22 0.33 16.21 -9.47
N PRO A 23 1.42 16.44 -10.23
CA PRO A 23 2.77 16.48 -9.67
C PRO A 23 2.93 17.52 -8.55
N GLU A 24 2.27 18.68 -8.68
CA GLU A 24 2.27 19.76 -7.69
C GLU A 24 1.62 19.34 -6.38
N SER A 25 0.44 18.73 -6.48
CA SER A 25 -0.30 18.27 -5.30
C SER A 25 0.42 17.13 -4.58
N LEU A 26 1.05 16.23 -5.34
CA LEU A 26 1.88 15.15 -4.80
C LEU A 26 3.14 15.69 -4.11
N TRP A 27 3.81 16.65 -4.72
CA TRP A 27 4.97 17.33 -4.12
C TRP A 27 4.61 18.02 -2.80
N ARG A 28 3.47 18.71 -2.78
CA ARG A 28 2.97 19.39 -1.58
C ARG A 28 2.60 18.38 -0.49
N TRP A 29 1.73 17.42 -0.80
CA TRP A 29 1.26 16.45 0.20
C TRP A 29 2.37 15.53 0.68
N GLY A 30 3.34 15.19 -0.17
CA GLY A 30 4.47 14.36 0.23
C GLY A 30 5.31 15.02 1.32
N GLN A 31 5.53 16.33 1.25
CA GLN A 31 6.17 17.09 2.33
C GLN A 31 5.35 17.12 3.62
N LEU A 32 4.02 17.35 3.51
CA LEU A 32 3.14 17.32 4.68
C LEU A 32 3.12 15.95 5.37
N LYS A 33 3.20 14.87 4.58
CA LYS A 33 3.24 13.50 5.09
C LYS A 33 4.62 13.12 5.62
N GLY A 34 5.70 13.64 5.05
CA GLY A 34 7.08 13.25 5.37
C GLY A 34 7.65 12.21 4.41
N ILE A 35 7.17 12.17 3.16
CA ILE A 35 7.66 11.30 2.09
C ILE A 35 8.78 12.02 1.33
N ASN A 36 9.92 11.35 1.16
CA ASN A 36 11.08 11.90 0.46
C ASN A 36 11.14 11.48 -1.01
N VAL A 37 10.66 10.27 -1.33
CA VAL A 37 10.57 9.78 -2.71
C VAL A 37 9.17 9.27 -2.98
N ILE A 38 8.53 9.77 -4.04
CA ILE A 38 7.22 9.30 -4.45
C ILE A 38 7.25 8.73 -5.87
N GLY A 39 6.59 7.60 -6.07
CA GLY A 39 6.32 7.08 -7.41
C GLY A 39 5.49 8.08 -8.20
N THR A 40 5.72 8.25 -9.49
CA THR A 40 4.88 9.12 -10.32
C THR A 40 3.50 8.52 -10.57
N GLY A 41 3.40 7.18 -10.56
CA GLY A 41 2.25 6.47 -11.10
C GLY A 41 2.12 6.67 -12.61
N ASP A 42 1.40 5.75 -13.25
CA ASP A 42 0.78 5.88 -14.57
C ASP A 42 1.66 6.43 -15.73
N PHE A 43 3.00 6.31 -15.70
CA PHE A 43 3.85 6.85 -16.80
C PHE A 43 3.52 6.28 -18.18
N THR A 44 2.75 5.20 -18.23
CA THR A 44 2.28 4.60 -19.48
C THR A 44 1.19 5.39 -20.18
N HIS A 45 0.46 6.23 -19.45
CA HIS A 45 -0.58 7.06 -20.04
C HIS A 45 0.03 8.27 -20.76
N PRO A 46 -0.17 8.45 -22.09
CA PRO A 46 0.54 9.48 -22.85
C PRO A 46 0.35 10.90 -22.31
N GLY A 47 -0.89 11.28 -21.98
CA GLY A 47 -1.16 12.62 -21.43
C GLY A 47 -0.56 12.85 -20.05
N TRP A 48 -0.32 11.79 -19.26
CA TRP A 48 0.37 11.92 -17.98
C TRP A 48 1.88 12.00 -18.19
N LEU A 49 2.42 11.19 -19.09
CA LEU A 49 3.82 11.23 -19.47
C LEU A 49 4.24 12.62 -19.97
N ASP A 50 3.43 13.26 -20.81
CA ASP A 50 3.67 14.62 -21.31
C ASP A 50 3.73 15.62 -20.13
N GLU A 51 2.80 15.53 -19.18
CA GLU A 51 2.78 16.37 -17.97
C GLU A 51 4.00 16.13 -17.07
N LEU A 52 4.44 14.88 -16.92
CA LEU A 52 5.66 14.54 -16.18
C LEU A 52 6.90 15.12 -16.85
N GLN A 53 7.02 15.03 -18.18
CA GLN A 53 8.15 15.59 -18.93
C GLN A 53 8.17 17.12 -18.93
N GLU A 54 6.99 17.74 -18.93
CA GLU A 54 6.86 19.19 -18.82
C GLU A 54 7.30 19.68 -17.43
N LYS A 55 6.86 19.01 -16.37
CA LYS A 55 6.94 19.55 -14.99
C LYS A 55 8.10 19.02 -14.18
N LEU A 56 8.70 17.90 -14.56
CA LEU A 56 9.81 17.30 -13.83
C LEU A 56 11.15 17.58 -14.52
N GLU A 57 12.21 17.66 -13.72
CA GLU A 57 13.59 17.77 -14.18
C GLU A 57 14.48 16.73 -13.48
N PRO A 58 15.56 16.24 -14.11
CA PRO A 58 16.46 15.27 -13.49
C PRO A 58 17.15 15.82 -12.23
N ALA A 59 17.31 14.98 -11.20
CA ALA A 59 18.03 15.30 -9.96
C ALA A 59 19.46 14.72 -9.90
N GLU A 60 20.03 14.33 -11.06
CA GLU A 60 21.37 13.72 -11.22
C GLU A 60 21.63 12.40 -10.45
N ASN A 61 20.59 11.78 -9.90
CA ASN A 61 20.66 10.53 -9.11
C ASN A 61 19.66 9.45 -9.62
N GLY A 62 19.20 9.58 -10.87
CA GLY A 62 18.15 8.73 -11.45
C GLY A 62 16.73 9.01 -10.93
N LEU A 63 16.56 10.06 -10.11
CA LEU A 63 15.26 10.56 -9.68
C LEU A 63 15.01 11.93 -10.32
N PHE A 64 13.80 12.46 -10.09
CA PHE A 64 13.35 13.72 -10.68
C PHE A 64 12.87 14.69 -9.60
N ARG A 65 12.96 15.99 -9.86
CA ARG A 65 12.40 17.04 -9.00
C ARG A 65 11.27 17.73 -9.75
N LEU A 66 10.27 18.23 -9.02
CA LEU A 66 9.32 19.18 -9.58
C LEU A 66 10.06 20.50 -9.85
N LYS A 67 9.97 21.03 -11.07
CA LYS A 67 10.58 22.32 -11.41
C LYS A 67 10.02 23.43 -10.53
N GLU A 68 10.85 24.43 -10.25
CA GLU A 68 10.55 25.47 -9.26
C GLU A 68 9.26 26.24 -9.58
N GLU A 69 8.98 26.51 -10.85
CA GLU A 69 7.78 27.25 -11.29
C GLU A 69 6.44 26.53 -11.01
N PHE A 70 6.47 25.22 -10.74
CA PHE A 70 5.28 24.43 -10.41
C PHE A 70 5.11 24.16 -8.91
N ARG A 71 6.04 24.63 -8.06
CA ARG A 71 5.97 24.44 -6.61
C ARG A 71 4.99 25.43 -5.97
N THR A 72 4.37 25.03 -4.86
CA THR A 72 3.43 25.88 -4.11
C THR A 72 4.07 26.37 -2.80
N ASP A 73 3.71 27.58 -2.38
CA ASP A 73 4.25 28.20 -1.15
C ASP A 73 3.50 27.82 0.13
N ASP A 74 2.50 26.95 0.05
CA ASP A 74 1.56 26.64 1.14
C ASP A 74 1.94 25.40 1.96
N VAL A 75 3.23 25.04 1.95
CA VAL A 75 3.83 24.03 2.84
C VAL A 75 4.44 24.72 4.06
N PRO A 76 4.04 24.37 5.30
CA PRO A 76 4.65 24.90 6.52
C PRO A 76 6.16 24.71 6.53
N ASP A 77 6.91 25.70 7.00
CA ASP A 77 8.39 25.65 7.03
C ASP A 77 8.91 24.42 7.80
N SER A 78 8.19 23.99 8.84
CA SER A 78 8.47 22.78 9.63
C SER A 78 8.36 21.47 8.84
N CYS A 79 7.68 21.47 7.70
CA CYS A 79 7.47 20.33 6.82
C CYS A 79 8.29 20.39 5.52
N ARG A 80 8.88 21.56 5.19
CA ARG A 80 9.60 21.74 3.94
C ARG A 80 10.78 20.77 3.85
N ALA A 81 10.81 20.01 2.78
CA ALA A 81 11.83 19.00 2.53
C ALA A 81 12.02 18.81 1.03
N ASP A 82 13.19 18.29 0.67
CA ASP A 82 13.42 17.81 -0.68
C ASP A 82 12.57 16.55 -0.93
N LEU A 83 11.65 16.67 -1.88
CA LEU A 83 10.86 15.56 -2.41
C LEU A 83 11.28 15.28 -3.85
N LEU A 84 11.55 14.00 -4.12
CA LEU A 84 11.92 13.48 -5.42
C LEU A 84 10.85 12.54 -5.97
N PHE A 85 10.80 12.43 -7.29
CA PHE A 85 9.93 11.53 -8.01
C PHE A 85 10.73 10.37 -8.61
N LEU A 86 10.16 9.17 -8.52
CA LEU A 86 10.62 7.97 -9.20
C LEU A 86 9.58 7.58 -10.25
N LEU A 87 10.00 7.29 -11.48
CA LEU A 87 9.06 6.91 -12.53
C LEU A 87 8.48 5.51 -12.23
N SER A 88 7.19 5.48 -11.93
CA SER A 88 6.44 4.24 -11.71
C SER A 88 5.14 4.16 -12.51
N ALA A 89 4.69 2.95 -12.82
CA ALA A 89 3.38 2.69 -13.42
C ALA A 89 2.85 1.33 -12.96
N GLU A 90 1.53 1.19 -12.86
CA GLU A 90 0.86 -0.09 -12.64
C GLU A 90 0.20 -0.56 -13.94
N ILE A 91 0.35 -1.85 -14.28
CA ILE A 91 -0.28 -2.47 -15.45
C ILE A 91 -1.23 -3.57 -14.99
N SER A 92 -2.45 -3.58 -15.55
CA SER A 92 -3.43 -4.62 -15.29
C SER A 92 -3.38 -5.70 -16.38
N CYS A 93 -2.81 -6.86 -16.05
CA CYS A 93 -2.70 -8.03 -16.92
C CYS A 93 -3.92 -8.94 -16.75
N ILE A 94 -4.71 -9.13 -17.82
CA ILE A 94 -5.84 -10.07 -17.86
C ILE A 94 -5.62 -11.10 -18.96
N TYR A 95 -5.45 -12.37 -18.61
CA TYR A 95 -5.06 -13.41 -19.56
C TYR A 95 -5.48 -14.81 -19.10
N GLY A 96 -5.49 -15.78 -20.01
CA GLY A 96 -5.73 -17.19 -19.67
C GLY A 96 -4.42 -17.91 -19.35
N LYS A 97 -4.34 -18.61 -18.21
CA LYS A 97 -3.20 -19.46 -17.84
C LYS A 97 -3.61 -20.53 -16.82
N GLY A 98 -3.15 -21.77 -17.03
CA GLY A 98 -3.51 -22.91 -16.18
C GLY A 98 -5.01 -23.21 -16.17
N GLY A 99 -5.68 -23.06 -17.32
CA GLY A 99 -7.13 -23.31 -17.46
C GLY A 99 -8.04 -22.28 -16.77
N ARG A 100 -7.49 -21.16 -16.27
CA ARG A 100 -8.25 -20.11 -15.58
C ARG A 100 -7.95 -18.73 -16.17
N THR A 101 -8.90 -17.80 -16.05
CA THR A 101 -8.62 -16.38 -16.28
C THR A 101 -7.88 -15.82 -15.09
N ARG A 102 -6.68 -15.29 -15.34
CA ARG A 102 -5.81 -14.62 -14.38
C ARG A 102 -5.96 -13.12 -14.53
N LYS A 103 -5.92 -12.44 -13.40
CA LYS A 103 -5.91 -10.98 -13.31
C LYS A 103 -4.82 -10.61 -12.34
N ILE A 104 -3.77 -9.97 -12.83
CA ILE A 104 -2.57 -9.65 -12.05
C ILE A 104 -2.22 -8.20 -12.33
N HIS A 105 -2.02 -7.42 -11.28
CA HIS A 105 -1.43 -6.11 -11.36
C HIS A 105 0.06 -6.18 -11.05
N SER A 106 0.82 -5.37 -11.77
CA SER A 106 2.26 -5.28 -11.61
C SER A 106 2.70 -3.83 -11.68
N ILE A 107 3.48 -3.43 -10.68
CA ILE A 107 4.15 -2.14 -10.62
C ILE A 107 5.46 -2.25 -11.40
N ILE A 108 5.81 -1.20 -12.13
CA ILE A 108 7.04 -1.09 -12.89
C ILE A 108 7.79 0.14 -12.40
N PHE A 109 9.08 -0.02 -12.10
CA PHE A 109 10.01 1.06 -11.82
C PHE A 109 11.01 1.18 -12.96
N VAL A 110 11.28 2.41 -13.40
CA VAL A 110 12.26 2.69 -14.46
C VAL A 110 13.18 3.86 -14.09
N PRO A 111 14.46 3.84 -14.53
CA PRO A 111 15.43 4.86 -14.15
C PRO A 111 15.21 6.21 -14.85
N ASP A 112 14.59 6.20 -16.04
CA ASP A 112 14.48 7.39 -16.87
C ASP A 112 13.31 7.32 -17.88
N PHE A 113 13.02 8.46 -18.51
CA PHE A 113 11.99 8.57 -19.53
C PHE A 113 12.30 7.77 -20.82
N THR A 114 13.57 7.41 -21.08
CA THR A 114 13.93 6.58 -22.23
C THR A 114 13.46 5.15 -22.02
N ALA A 115 13.68 4.58 -20.83
CA ALA A 115 13.16 3.29 -20.42
C ALA A 115 11.62 3.29 -20.41
N ALA A 116 11.00 4.35 -19.86
CA ALA A 116 9.54 4.51 -19.92
C ALA A 116 9.01 4.48 -21.37
N ALA A 117 9.65 5.21 -22.29
CA ALA A 117 9.25 5.26 -23.69
C ALA A 117 9.38 3.91 -24.41
N ARG A 118 10.42 3.12 -24.10
CA ARG A 118 10.59 1.75 -24.62
C ARG A 118 9.44 0.84 -24.18
N ILE A 119 9.06 0.90 -22.90
CA ILE A 119 7.91 0.15 -22.37
C ILE A 119 6.61 0.61 -23.06
N ASN A 120 6.37 1.91 -23.16
CA ASN A 120 5.16 2.44 -23.82
C ASN A 120 5.07 2.00 -25.29
N THR A 121 6.21 1.98 -26.00
CA THR A 121 6.28 1.51 -27.39
C THR A 121 5.96 0.02 -27.52
N ALA A 122 6.38 -0.81 -26.55
CA ALA A 122 6.05 -2.22 -26.54
C ALA A 122 4.58 -2.47 -26.18
N LEU A 123 4.06 -1.79 -25.16
CA LEU A 123 2.70 -1.97 -24.66
C LEU A 123 1.63 -1.41 -25.60
N SER A 124 1.93 -0.33 -26.35
CA SER A 124 0.99 0.25 -27.32
C SER A 124 0.66 -0.68 -28.50
N LYS A 125 1.52 -1.66 -28.77
CA LYS A 125 1.28 -2.73 -29.76
C LYS A 125 0.30 -3.79 -29.25
N ILE A 126 0.01 -3.80 -27.95
CA ILE A 126 -0.81 -4.82 -27.28
C ILE A 126 -2.20 -4.28 -26.96
N GLY A 127 -2.30 -3.02 -26.50
CA GLY A 127 -3.58 -2.42 -26.14
C GLY A 127 -3.53 -0.90 -26.01
N ASN A 128 -4.68 -0.32 -25.65
CA ASN A 128 -4.84 1.13 -25.60
C ASN A 128 -4.34 1.73 -24.29
N LEU A 129 -3.25 2.48 -24.35
CA LEU A 129 -2.66 3.17 -23.20
C LEU A 129 -3.35 4.49 -22.84
N ASN A 130 -4.22 5.02 -23.70
CA ASN A 130 -4.94 6.28 -23.47
C ASN A 130 -6.23 6.11 -22.67
N ALA A 131 -6.67 4.87 -22.41
CA ALA A 131 -7.99 4.61 -21.84
C ALA A 131 -8.04 4.83 -20.32
N ASP A 132 -6.92 4.62 -19.63
CA ASP A 132 -6.81 4.64 -18.18
C ASP A 132 -5.32 4.82 -17.81
N GLY A 133 -5.04 5.50 -16.70
CA GLY A 133 -3.70 5.60 -16.12
C GLY A 133 -3.06 4.23 -15.84
N ARG A 134 -3.88 3.26 -15.45
CA ARG A 134 -3.54 1.83 -15.40
C ARG A 134 -4.13 1.11 -16.62
N PRO A 135 -3.34 0.91 -17.69
CA PRO A 135 -3.82 0.21 -18.86
C PRO A 135 -4.19 -1.25 -18.53
N ILE A 136 -5.35 -1.68 -19.00
CA ILE A 136 -5.83 -3.06 -18.91
C ILE A 136 -5.49 -3.78 -20.20
N LEU A 137 -4.58 -4.74 -20.13
CA LEU A 137 -4.00 -5.42 -21.28
C LEU A 137 -4.27 -6.91 -21.25
N GLY A 138 -4.60 -7.46 -22.42
CA GLY A 138 -4.69 -8.90 -22.70
C GLY A 138 -3.30 -9.57 -22.69
N LEU A 139 -2.54 -9.41 -21.61
CA LEU A 139 -1.11 -9.68 -21.54
C LEU A 139 -0.79 -10.58 -20.35
N ASP A 140 0.03 -11.61 -20.59
CA ASP A 140 0.58 -12.47 -19.55
C ASP A 140 1.60 -11.71 -18.69
N ALA A 141 1.53 -11.83 -17.36
CA ALA A 141 2.44 -11.16 -16.43
C ALA A 141 3.92 -11.53 -16.64
N ARG A 142 4.20 -12.79 -17.05
CA ARG A 142 5.55 -13.22 -17.43
C ARG A 142 6.05 -12.48 -18.68
N LYS A 143 5.17 -12.27 -19.66
CA LYS A 143 5.50 -11.50 -20.88
C LYS A 143 5.70 -10.02 -20.55
N LEU A 144 4.93 -9.46 -19.62
CA LEU A 144 5.16 -8.10 -19.12
C LEU A 144 6.54 -7.99 -18.47
N LEU A 145 6.91 -8.92 -17.59
CA LEU A 145 8.25 -8.96 -16.98
C LEU A 145 9.35 -8.98 -18.03
N LYS A 146 9.20 -9.79 -19.09
CA LYS A 146 10.16 -9.81 -20.20
C LYS A 146 10.28 -8.45 -20.91
N ILE A 147 9.15 -7.77 -21.18
CA ILE A 147 9.14 -6.43 -21.77
C ILE A 147 9.87 -5.42 -20.89
N VAL A 148 9.65 -5.47 -19.56
CA VAL A 148 10.32 -4.58 -18.60
C VAL A 148 11.82 -4.79 -18.62
N MET A 149 12.27 -6.05 -18.55
CA MET A 149 13.70 -6.40 -18.59
C MET A 149 14.38 -6.00 -19.93
N ASP A 150 13.66 -6.11 -21.05
CA ASP A 150 14.17 -5.72 -22.36
C ASP A 150 14.25 -4.20 -22.54
N ALA A 151 13.43 -3.44 -21.81
CA ALA A 151 13.45 -1.98 -21.86
C ALA A 151 14.69 -1.40 -21.17
N SER A 152 15.07 -1.95 -20.00
CA SER A 152 16.29 -1.59 -19.27
C SER A 152 16.67 -2.70 -18.28
N ALA A 153 17.98 -2.95 -18.14
CA ALA A 153 18.51 -3.87 -17.12
C ALA A 153 18.27 -3.36 -15.68
N ASP A 154 18.08 -2.04 -15.53
CA ASP A 154 17.83 -1.40 -14.24
C ASP A 154 16.35 -1.28 -13.91
N ALA A 155 15.45 -1.60 -14.86
CA ALA A 155 14.02 -1.62 -14.61
C ALA A 155 13.64 -2.79 -13.69
N MET A 156 12.59 -2.60 -12.91
CA MET A 156 12.09 -3.62 -11.98
C MET A 156 10.58 -3.76 -12.12
N LEU A 157 10.10 -5.01 -12.08
CA LEU A 157 8.68 -5.32 -11.95
C LEU A 157 8.43 -5.90 -10.56
N VAL A 158 7.37 -5.43 -9.92
CA VAL A 158 6.89 -5.90 -8.61
C VAL A 158 5.42 -6.28 -8.74
N PRO A 159 5.00 -7.52 -8.39
CA PRO A 159 3.58 -7.84 -8.27
C PRO A 159 2.90 -6.93 -7.24
N ALA A 160 1.84 -6.24 -7.66
CA ALA A 160 1.12 -5.27 -6.83
C ALA A 160 0.21 -5.98 -5.81
N HIS A 161 0.01 -5.33 -4.65
CA HIS A 161 -0.97 -5.64 -3.61
C HIS A 161 -1.33 -7.13 -3.49
N ALA A 162 -0.36 -7.97 -3.14
CA ALA A 162 -0.27 -9.39 -3.49
C ALA A 162 -1.48 -10.27 -3.11
N TRP A 163 -2.31 -9.82 -2.17
CA TRP A 163 -3.40 -10.60 -1.59
C TRP A 163 -4.81 -10.09 -1.88
N THR A 164 -4.98 -8.95 -2.57
CA THR A 164 -6.33 -8.47 -2.92
C THR A 164 -7.07 -9.57 -3.70
N PRO A 165 -8.35 -9.90 -3.38
CA PRO A 165 -8.99 -11.13 -3.88
C PRO A 165 -8.97 -11.28 -5.40
N HIS A 166 -9.10 -10.16 -6.10
CA HIS A 166 -8.89 -10.05 -7.54
C HIS A 166 -7.61 -9.24 -7.82
N PHE A 167 -7.08 -9.36 -9.03
CA PHE A 167 -5.99 -8.53 -9.55
C PHE A 167 -4.63 -8.73 -8.86
N SER A 168 -4.45 -9.76 -8.05
CA SER A 168 -3.21 -9.96 -7.28
C SER A 168 -2.63 -11.35 -7.46
N VAL A 169 -1.31 -11.47 -7.32
CA VAL A 169 -0.59 -12.72 -7.59
C VAL A 169 -1.04 -13.87 -6.68
N PHE A 170 -1.37 -13.62 -5.41
CA PHE A 170 -1.93 -14.61 -4.49
C PHE A 170 -3.43 -14.44 -4.24
N GLY A 171 -4.10 -13.58 -5.00
CA GLY A 171 -5.53 -13.29 -4.82
C GLY A 171 -6.40 -14.54 -4.89
N ALA A 172 -7.37 -14.65 -3.97
CA ALA A 172 -8.20 -15.85 -3.80
C ALA A 172 -9.02 -16.25 -5.04
N MET A 173 -9.36 -15.27 -5.90
CA MET A 173 -10.26 -15.47 -7.03
C MET A 173 -9.55 -15.63 -8.37
N SER A 174 -8.45 -14.88 -8.59
CA SER A 174 -7.76 -14.84 -9.90
C SER A 174 -6.24 -15.05 -9.82
N GLY A 175 -5.68 -15.20 -8.62
CA GLY A 175 -4.26 -15.39 -8.38
C GLY A 175 -3.81 -16.85 -8.44
N PHE A 176 -2.51 -17.06 -8.28
CA PHE A 176 -1.79 -18.33 -8.28
C PHE A 176 -1.49 -18.80 -6.86
N ASP A 177 -1.07 -20.06 -6.71
CA ASP A 177 -0.64 -20.61 -5.42
C ASP A 177 0.88 -20.43 -5.19
N SER A 178 1.64 -20.05 -6.24
CA SER A 178 3.08 -19.74 -6.18
C SER A 178 3.49 -18.65 -7.18
N LEU A 179 4.64 -18.01 -6.94
CA LEU A 179 5.25 -17.10 -7.93
C LEU A 179 5.70 -17.86 -9.18
N GLU A 180 6.17 -19.09 -9.03
CA GLU A 180 6.62 -19.97 -10.12
C GLU A 180 5.50 -20.28 -11.11
N GLU A 181 4.27 -20.48 -10.65
CA GLU A 181 3.12 -20.62 -11.57
C GLU A 181 2.84 -19.33 -12.37
N CYS A 182 3.12 -18.16 -11.80
CA CYS A 182 2.88 -16.88 -12.44
C CYS A 182 3.99 -16.54 -13.44
N PHE A 183 5.25 -16.58 -13.01
CA PHE A 183 6.40 -16.07 -13.74
C PHE A 183 7.31 -17.15 -14.34
N GLU A 184 7.08 -18.44 -14.02
CA GLU A 184 7.80 -19.59 -14.58
C GLU A 184 9.34 -19.41 -14.45
N GLU A 185 10.08 -19.59 -15.55
CA GLU A 185 11.53 -19.46 -15.58
C GLU A 185 12.03 -18.05 -15.24
N LEU A 186 11.16 -17.03 -15.29
CA LEU A 186 11.51 -15.65 -14.95
C LEU A 186 11.27 -15.31 -13.47
N THR A 187 10.77 -16.26 -12.66
CA THR A 187 10.57 -16.06 -11.21
C THR A 187 11.81 -15.55 -10.47
N PRO A 188 13.05 -15.99 -10.79
CA PRO A 188 14.26 -15.44 -10.16
C PRO A 188 14.48 -13.93 -10.33
N HIS A 189 13.75 -13.28 -11.25
CA HIS A 189 13.79 -11.82 -11.46
C HIS A 189 12.74 -11.06 -10.64
N ILE A 190 11.91 -11.75 -9.86
CA ILE A 190 10.99 -11.13 -8.90
C ILE A 190 11.74 -10.99 -7.57
N HIS A 191 12.14 -9.75 -7.26
CA HIS A 191 12.89 -9.45 -6.05
C HIS A 191 12.02 -8.94 -4.90
N ALA A 192 10.83 -8.44 -5.23
CA ALA A 192 9.89 -7.89 -4.27
C ALA A 192 8.45 -8.21 -4.65
N ILE A 193 7.57 -8.13 -3.65
CA ILE A 193 6.13 -8.02 -3.83
C ILE A 193 5.64 -6.84 -2.99
N GLU A 194 4.57 -6.20 -3.44
CA GLU A 194 3.84 -5.24 -2.62
C GLU A 194 2.82 -5.97 -1.75
N THR A 195 2.85 -5.75 -0.43
CA THR A 195 1.88 -6.33 0.51
C THR A 195 0.47 -5.81 0.20
N GLY A 196 0.34 -4.49 0.09
CA GLY A 196 -0.88 -3.75 -0.15
C GLY A 196 -1.86 -3.80 1.02
N LEU A 197 -2.84 -2.90 1.00
CA LEU A 197 -3.82 -2.59 2.06
C LEU A 197 -4.62 -3.76 2.66
N SER A 198 -4.51 -4.96 2.10
CA SER A 198 -5.22 -6.16 2.57
C SER A 198 -4.32 -7.14 3.32
N SER A 199 -3.01 -6.86 3.42
CA SER A 199 -2.07 -7.71 4.15
C SER A 199 -0.90 -6.90 4.71
N ASP A 200 -0.31 -7.38 5.78
CA ASP A 200 0.90 -6.80 6.35
C ASP A 200 2.09 -7.77 6.22
N PRO A 201 3.31 -7.37 6.65
CA PRO A 201 4.46 -8.26 6.63
C PRO A 201 4.26 -9.52 7.48
N ARG A 202 3.50 -9.49 8.58
CA ARG A 202 3.25 -10.66 9.43
C ARG A 202 2.46 -11.72 8.67
N MET A 203 1.38 -11.34 8.01
CA MET A 203 0.57 -12.21 7.16
C MET A 203 1.42 -12.85 6.06
N ASN A 204 2.26 -12.05 5.39
CA ASN A 204 3.12 -12.52 4.30
C ASN A 204 4.22 -13.48 4.76
N ARG A 205 4.80 -13.27 5.95
CA ARG A 205 5.88 -14.12 6.50
C ARG A 205 5.43 -15.52 6.88
N ARG A 206 4.12 -15.77 6.87
CA ARG A 206 3.54 -17.12 7.05
C ARG A 206 3.75 -18.03 5.84
N LEU A 207 4.24 -17.51 4.72
CA LEU A 207 4.49 -18.25 3.49
C LEU A 207 6.00 -18.26 3.16
N SER A 208 6.67 -19.40 3.37
CA SER A 208 8.13 -19.52 3.28
C SER A 208 8.73 -19.17 1.92
N GLN A 209 7.96 -19.32 0.82
CA GLN A 209 8.42 -18.93 -0.52
C GLN A 209 8.75 -17.42 -0.62
N LEU A 210 8.26 -16.59 0.32
CA LEU A 210 8.49 -15.14 0.38
C LEU A 210 9.69 -14.75 1.23
N ASP A 211 10.44 -15.70 1.80
CA ASP A 211 11.61 -15.41 2.63
C ASP A 211 12.73 -14.71 1.87
N GLY A 212 12.94 -15.08 0.60
CA GLY A 212 13.89 -14.43 -0.30
C GLY A 212 13.40 -13.09 -0.83
N ILE A 213 12.09 -12.83 -0.77
CA ILE A 213 11.43 -11.68 -1.38
C ILE A 213 11.40 -10.50 -0.40
N THR A 214 11.64 -9.30 -0.92
CA THR A 214 11.44 -8.05 -0.17
C THR A 214 9.96 -7.69 -0.17
N LEU A 215 9.41 -7.46 1.02
CA LEU A 215 8.03 -7.04 1.18
C LEU A 215 8.04 -5.51 1.20
N ILE A 216 7.62 -4.90 0.10
CA ILE A 216 7.43 -3.44 0.02
C ILE A 216 5.96 -3.12 0.33
N SER A 217 5.70 -1.90 0.77
CA SER A 217 4.35 -1.43 1.08
C SER A 217 4.19 -0.02 0.53
N ASN A 218 3.08 0.23 -0.16
CA ASN A 218 2.82 1.51 -0.83
C ASN A 218 1.33 1.82 -0.81
N SER A 219 1.00 3.09 -0.94
CA SER A 219 -0.35 3.55 -0.65
C SER A 219 -1.41 3.13 -1.66
N ASP A 220 -1.07 2.83 -2.92
CA ASP A 220 -2.06 2.73 -4.02
C ASP A 220 -3.01 3.96 -3.98
N ALA A 221 -2.42 5.14 -3.81
CA ALA A 221 -3.20 6.35 -3.55
C ALA A 221 -3.97 6.80 -4.78
N HIS A 222 -5.26 7.05 -4.56
CA HIS A 222 -6.18 7.65 -5.54
C HIS A 222 -6.57 9.10 -5.18
N SER A 223 -5.91 9.69 -4.18
CA SER A 223 -6.08 11.11 -3.80
C SER A 223 -4.84 11.59 -3.03
N PRO A 224 -4.43 12.86 -3.15
CA PRO A 224 -3.17 13.32 -2.55
C PRO A 224 -3.12 13.14 -1.03
N ARG A 225 -4.27 13.29 -0.35
CA ARG A 225 -4.39 13.09 1.11
C ARG A 225 -4.08 11.66 1.58
N LYS A 226 -4.20 10.67 0.69
CA LYS A 226 -4.07 9.24 1.00
C LYS A 226 -2.69 8.66 0.70
N ILE A 227 -1.78 9.43 0.10
CA ILE A 227 -0.39 9.00 -0.06
C ILE A 227 0.22 8.73 1.32
N GLY A 228 1.15 7.78 1.39
CA GLY A 228 1.82 7.43 2.63
C GLY A 228 0.94 6.74 3.69
N ARG A 229 -0.30 6.33 3.37
CA ARG A 229 -1.02 5.39 4.26
C ARG A 229 -0.31 4.03 4.38
N GLU A 230 0.49 3.72 3.36
CA GLU A 230 1.50 2.67 3.32
C GLU A 230 2.74 3.25 2.63
N ALA A 231 3.93 2.89 3.10
CA ALA A 231 5.20 3.37 2.55
C ALA A 231 6.37 2.48 2.96
N ASN A 232 7.54 2.77 2.43
CA ASN A 232 8.79 2.05 2.68
C ASN A 232 9.79 2.93 3.41
N ILE A 233 10.60 2.33 4.27
CA ILE A 233 11.66 3.01 5.00
C ILE A 233 12.99 2.47 4.50
N PHE A 234 13.78 3.35 3.90
CA PHE A 234 15.11 3.06 3.39
C PHE A 234 16.17 3.66 4.30
N ASP A 235 17.32 3.00 4.40
CA ASP A 235 18.57 3.55 4.94
C ASP A 235 19.72 3.33 3.95
N THR A 236 19.80 4.23 2.97
CA THR A 236 20.79 4.23 1.89
C THR A 236 20.92 5.65 1.31
N ASP A 237 21.61 5.85 0.20
CA ASP A 237 21.60 7.11 -0.53
C ASP A 237 20.26 7.31 -1.26
N VAL A 238 19.78 8.55 -1.35
CA VAL A 238 18.53 8.86 -2.05
C VAL A 238 18.81 8.88 -3.55
N SER A 239 18.77 7.71 -4.20
CA SER A 239 18.95 7.54 -5.65
C SER A 239 18.16 6.34 -6.16
N TYR A 240 17.79 6.34 -7.44
CA TYR A 240 17.08 5.21 -8.05
C TYR A 240 17.83 3.89 -7.85
N ASN A 241 19.14 3.88 -8.15
CA ASN A 241 19.98 2.69 -8.04
C ASN A 241 20.04 2.16 -6.61
N SER A 242 20.18 3.05 -5.63
CA SER A 242 20.23 2.67 -4.21
C SER A 242 18.91 2.09 -3.72
N ILE A 243 17.77 2.66 -4.14
CA ILE A 243 16.44 2.14 -3.82
C ILE A 243 16.26 0.75 -4.44
N MET A 244 16.56 0.59 -5.74
CA MET A 244 16.43 -0.70 -6.42
C MET A 244 17.35 -1.76 -5.80
N GLU A 245 18.60 -1.41 -5.46
CA GLU A 245 19.53 -2.35 -4.82
C GLU A 245 19.09 -2.75 -3.42
N ALA A 246 18.55 -1.81 -2.63
CA ALA A 246 17.97 -2.10 -1.33
C ALA A 246 16.77 -3.05 -1.46
N ILE A 247 15.91 -2.85 -2.46
CA ILE A 247 14.80 -3.77 -2.75
C ILE A 247 15.32 -5.14 -3.18
N ARG A 248 16.35 -5.23 -4.03
CA ARG A 248 16.92 -6.51 -4.51
C ARG A 248 17.59 -7.33 -3.41
N THR A 249 18.34 -6.66 -2.54
CA THR A 249 19.26 -7.33 -1.60
C THR A 249 18.83 -7.25 -0.14
N LYS A 250 17.80 -6.46 0.18
CA LYS A 250 17.36 -6.09 1.53
C LYS A 250 18.36 -5.23 2.31
N LYS A 251 19.55 -4.96 1.77
CA LYS A 251 20.55 -4.11 2.42
C LYS A 251 20.15 -2.65 2.28
N GLY A 252 19.95 -1.96 3.40
CA GLY A 252 19.41 -0.60 3.39
C GLY A 252 17.89 -0.53 3.23
N PHE A 253 17.17 -1.65 3.28
CA PHE A 253 15.71 -1.67 3.42
C PHE A 253 15.36 -1.90 4.89
N SER A 254 14.93 -0.85 5.59
CA SER A 254 14.74 -0.87 7.04
C SER A 254 13.38 -1.43 7.46
N GLY A 255 12.38 -1.31 6.60
CA GLY A 255 11.03 -1.75 6.91
C GLY A 255 9.95 -1.01 6.15
N THR A 256 8.72 -1.16 6.60
CA THR A 256 7.53 -0.54 6.00
C THR A 256 6.70 0.24 7.03
N ILE A 257 5.89 1.16 6.51
CA ILE A 257 4.78 1.81 7.20
C ILE A 257 3.53 1.15 6.64
N GLU A 258 2.67 0.64 7.52
CA GLU A 258 1.54 -0.21 7.16
C GLU A 258 0.23 0.41 7.60
N PHE A 259 -0.79 0.19 6.78
CA PHE A 259 -2.18 0.32 7.18
C PHE A 259 -2.60 -0.92 7.97
N PHE A 260 -3.68 -0.85 8.75
CA PHE A 260 -4.24 -2.04 9.41
C PHE A 260 -5.03 -2.88 8.39
N PRO A 261 -4.53 -4.07 7.95
CA PRO A 261 -5.21 -4.85 6.93
C PRO A 261 -6.62 -5.30 7.36
N GLU A 262 -6.88 -5.33 8.68
CA GLU A 262 -8.18 -5.65 9.26
C GLU A 262 -9.26 -4.64 8.90
N GLU A 263 -8.92 -3.41 8.51
CA GLU A 263 -9.92 -2.48 7.97
C GLU A 263 -10.46 -2.91 6.59
N GLY A 264 -9.74 -3.77 5.87
CA GLY A 264 -10.13 -4.27 4.56
C GLY A 264 -11.52 -4.92 4.56
N LYS A 265 -12.35 -4.58 3.55
CA LYS A 265 -13.74 -5.06 3.40
C LYS A 265 -13.92 -6.58 3.36
N TYR A 266 -12.85 -7.28 3.02
CA TYR A 266 -12.83 -8.72 2.84
C TYR A 266 -11.66 -9.31 3.62
N HIS A 267 -11.28 -8.72 4.76
CA HIS A 267 -10.16 -9.23 5.54
C HIS A 267 -10.48 -10.62 6.11
N TYR A 268 -11.54 -10.73 6.92
CA TYR A 268 -12.06 -11.99 7.44
C TYR A 268 -13.15 -12.59 6.56
N ASP A 269 -13.43 -13.87 6.80
CA ASP A 269 -14.60 -14.51 6.26
C ASP A 269 -15.84 -13.95 6.94
N GLY A 270 -16.97 -13.96 6.26
CA GLY A 270 -18.20 -13.63 6.94
C GLY A 270 -19.46 -13.63 6.09
N HIS A 271 -20.54 -13.31 6.78
CA HIS A 271 -21.88 -13.22 6.20
C HIS A 271 -22.56 -11.97 6.75
N ARG A 272 -22.51 -10.91 5.96
CA ARG A 272 -22.97 -9.56 6.32
C ARG A 272 -24.41 -9.53 6.78
N ALA A 273 -25.29 -10.28 6.11
CA ALA A 273 -26.71 -10.32 6.44
C ALA A 273 -26.98 -10.83 7.86
N CYS A 274 -26.10 -11.67 8.41
CA CYS A 274 -26.15 -12.15 9.79
C CYS A 274 -25.14 -11.47 10.71
N ARG A 275 -24.38 -10.47 10.21
CA ARG A 275 -23.31 -9.77 10.94
C ARG A 275 -22.26 -10.72 11.55
N VAL A 276 -22.09 -11.89 10.95
CA VAL A 276 -21.13 -12.90 11.40
C VAL A 276 -19.81 -12.67 10.68
N SER A 277 -18.74 -12.58 11.46
CA SER A 277 -17.37 -12.60 11.00
C SER A 277 -16.64 -13.76 11.64
N LEU A 278 -15.88 -14.49 10.83
CA LEU A 278 -15.20 -15.70 11.22
C LEU A 278 -13.73 -15.59 10.84
N SER A 279 -12.86 -16.00 11.75
CA SER A 279 -11.49 -16.33 11.40
C SER A 279 -11.47 -17.51 10.41
N PRO A 280 -10.39 -17.68 9.63
CA PRO A 280 -10.27 -18.81 8.71
C PRO A 280 -10.46 -20.18 9.40
N LYS A 281 -9.89 -20.34 10.60
CA LYS A 281 -10.00 -21.56 11.41
C LYS A 281 -11.45 -21.85 11.83
N GLU A 282 -12.23 -20.82 12.16
CA GLU A 282 -13.66 -20.97 12.46
C GLU A 282 -14.47 -21.31 11.21
N THR A 283 -14.20 -20.67 10.08
CA THR A 283 -14.90 -20.98 8.82
C THR A 283 -14.72 -22.44 8.40
N ILE A 284 -13.51 -22.98 8.54
CA ILE A 284 -13.22 -24.39 8.28
C ILE A 284 -14.03 -25.27 9.23
N LYS A 285 -14.09 -24.92 10.52
CA LYS A 285 -14.88 -25.64 11.53
C LYS A 285 -16.39 -25.65 11.23
N TYR A 286 -16.91 -24.60 10.59
CA TYR A 286 -18.31 -24.47 10.20
C TYR A 286 -18.59 -24.90 8.74
N ASP A 287 -17.69 -25.67 8.10
CA ASP A 287 -17.83 -26.16 6.72
C ASP A 287 -18.15 -25.07 5.69
N HIS A 288 -17.56 -23.87 5.88
CA HIS A 288 -17.83 -22.68 5.07
C HIS A 288 -19.29 -22.19 5.09
N LEU A 289 -20.06 -22.55 6.13
CA LEU A 289 -21.44 -22.13 6.34
C LEU A 289 -21.54 -21.13 7.49
N CYS A 290 -22.47 -20.19 7.35
CA CYS A 290 -22.80 -19.23 8.39
C CYS A 290 -23.49 -19.98 9.54
N PRO A 291 -22.99 -19.89 10.79
CA PRO A 291 -23.56 -20.59 11.93
C PRO A 291 -24.97 -20.12 12.30
N VAL A 292 -25.41 -18.96 11.81
CA VAL A 292 -26.74 -18.40 12.09
C VAL A 292 -27.80 -18.88 11.10
N CYS A 293 -27.48 -18.97 9.81
CA CYS A 293 -28.48 -19.26 8.78
C CYS A 293 -28.14 -20.41 7.82
N GLY A 294 -26.98 -21.04 7.97
CA GLY A 294 -26.54 -22.18 7.13
C GLY A 294 -26.18 -21.83 5.69
N LYS A 295 -26.22 -20.55 5.29
CA LYS A 295 -25.77 -20.10 3.95
C LYS A 295 -24.25 -20.03 3.89
N ARG A 296 -23.67 -20.12 2.69
CA ARG A 296 -22.22 -19.95 2.51
C ARG A 296 -21.74 -18.57 2.98
N VAL A 297 -20.59 -18.54 3.63
CA VAL A 297 -19.88 -17.29 3.95
C VAL A 297 -19.07 -16.82 2.74
N THR A 298 -18.86 -15.51 2.65
CA THR A 298 -17.88 -14.92 1.75
C THR A 298 -16.49 -15.16 2.34
N VAL A 299 -15.60 -15.76 1.56
CA VAL A 299 -14.22 -16.06 1.98
C VAL A 299 -13.34 -14.83 1.78
N GLY A 300 -12.63 -14.42 2.83
CA GLY A 300 -11.78 -13.25 2.89
C GLY A 300 -10.31 -13.52 2.55
N VAL A 301 -9.52 -12.45 2.62
CA VAL A 301 -8.08 -12.42 2.32
C VAL A 301 -7.31 -13.23 3.35
N MET A 302 -7.64 -13.12 4.63
CA MET A 302 -6.95 -13.86 5.68
C MET A 302 -7.10 -15.37 5.51
N HIS A 303 -8.22 -15.84 4.95
CA HIS A 303 -8.40 -17.25 4.63
C HIS A 303 -7.52 -17.69 3.47
N ARG A 304 -7.33 -16.82 2.46
CA ARG A 304 -6.38 -17.09 1.38
C ARG A 304 -4.95 -17.18 1.90
N VAL A 305 -4.56 -16.31 2.83
CA VAL A 305 -3.28 -16.41 3.54
C VAL A 305 -3.20 -17.74 4.29
N GLU A 306 -4.20 -18.08 5.12
CA GLU A 306 -4.24 -19.35 5.88
C GLU A 306 -4.08 -20.57 4.96
N LYS A 307 -4.75 -20.56 3.80
CA LYS A 307 -4.71 -21.66 2.84
C LYS A 307 -3.33 -21.88 2.23
N LEU A 308 -2.59 -20.80 1.98
CA LEU A 308 -1.25 -20.89 1.36
C LEU A 308 -0.14 -21.01 2.41
N ALA A 309 -0.35 -20.48 3.60
CA ALA A 309 0.63 -20.45 4.67
C ALA A 309 1.17 -21.84 5.01
N ASP A 310 2.48 -21.93 5.15
CA ASP A 310 3.20 -23.11 5.65
C ASP A 310 3.73 -22.89 7.07
N ARG A 311 3.35 -21.78 7.70
CA ARG A 311 3.69 -21.40 9.08
C ARG A 311 2.48 -20.87 9.83
N GLU A 312 2.52 -21.07 11.14
CA GLU A 312 1.52 -20.53 12.06
C GLU A 312 1.56 -19.00 12.10
N ASP A 313 0.45 -18.43 12.54
CA ASP A 313 0.36 -17.00 12.82
C ASP A 313 1.34 -16.58 13.93
N GLY A 314 1.89 -15.38 13.82
CA GLY A 314 2.91 -14.86 14.73
C GLY A 314 4.33 -15.38 14.50
N PHE A 315 4.57 -16.20 13.46
CA PHE A 315 5.93 -16.61 13.11
C PHE A 315 6.81 -15.41 12.74
N GLY A 316 7.84 -15.16 13.54
CA GLY A 316 8.85 -14.14 13.26
C GLY A 316 10.07 -14.72 12.55
N LEU A 317 10.37 -14.23 11.35
CA LEU A 317 11.62 -14.56 10.66
C LEU A 317 12.73 -13.62 11.16
N SER A 318 13.74 -14.20 11.84
CA SER A 318 14.88 -13.45 12.38
C SER A 318 15.58 -12.60 11.33
N GLY A 319 15.86 -11.34 11.65
CA GLY A 319 16.51 -10.39 10.74
C GLY A 319 15.59 -9.85 9.64
N SER A 320 14.27 -10.13 9.69
CA SER A 320 13.32 -9.46 8.80
C SER A 320 13.28 -7.95 9.08
N PRO A 321 13.15 -7.11 8.04
CA PRO A 321 12.82 -5.70 8.22
C PRO A 321 11.59 -5.52 9.10
N GLY A 322 11.60 -4.48 9.94
CA GLY A 322 10.48 -4.15 10.81
C GLY A 322 9.33 -3.51 10.05
N PHE A 323 8.24 -3.21 10.74
CA PHE A 323 7.17 -2.37 10.20
C PHE A 323 6.46 -1.58 11.30
N HIS A 324 5.78 -0.51 10.91
CA HIS A 324 4.98 0.33 11.79
C HIS A 324 3.54 0.39 11.27
N SER A 325 2.58 -0.16 12.00
CA SER A 325 1.16 0.07 11.71
C SER A 325 0.76 1.47 12.18
N ILE A 326 0.11 2.25 11.31
CA ILE A 326 -0.30 3.62 11.61
C ILE A 326 -1.80 3.82 11.39
N ILE A 327 -2.36 4.78 12.12
CA ILE A 327 -3.64 5.42 11.80
C ILE A 327 -3.31 6.83 11.32
N PRO A 328 -3.84 7.29 10.16
CA PRO A 328 -3.58 8.64 9.66
C PRO A 328 -3.86 9.70 10.72
N LEU A 329 -3.00 10.71 10.84
CA LEU A 329 -3.11 11.71 11.91
C LEU A 329 -4.48 12.42 11.97
N PRO A 330 -5.13 12.78 10.84
CA PRO A 330 -6.49 13.32 10.86
C PRO A 330 -7.52 12.38 11.52
N GLU A 331 -7.37 11.07 11.40
CA GLU A 331 -8.27 10.07 12.00
C GLU A 331 -8.02 9.96 13.50
N ILE A 332 -6.76 10.00 13.94
CA ILE A 332 -6.42 10.09 15.37
C ILE A 332 -7.03 11.35 15.98
N ILE A 333 -6.83 12.52 15.35
CA ILE A 333 -7.43 13.79 15.81
C ILE A 333 -8.95 13.69 15.83
N SER A 334 -9.56 13.14 14.78
CA SER A 334 -11.02 12.94 14.71
C SER A 334 -11.56 12.17 15.92
N GLU A 335 -10.85 11.13 16.36
CA GLU A 335 -11.24 10.34 17.52
C GLU A 335 -11.04 11.10 18.84
N THR A 336 -9.95 11.85 18.99
CA THR A 336 -9.69 12.64 20.22
C THR A 336 -10.69 13.77 20.39
N VAL A 337 -11.04 14.49 19.30
CA VAL A 337 -11.99 15.61 19.36
C VAL A 337 -13.45 15.24 19.12
N LYS A 338 -13.72 13.96 18.83
CA LYS A 338 -15.06 13.36 18.64
C LYS A 338 -15.92 14.08 17.59
N VAL A 339 -15.30 14.49 16.48
CA VAL A 339 -15.98 15.05 15.31
C VAL A 339 -15.48 14.35 14.05
N GLY A 340 -16.22 14.42 12.95
CA GLY A 340 -15.83 13.74 11.72
C GLY A 340 -14.45 14.20 11.18
N VAL A 341 -13.70 13.26 10.59
CA VAL A 341 -12.35 13.47 10.03
C VAL A 341 -12.26 14.61 9.01
N ASN A 342 -13.34 14.86 8.27
CA ASN A 342 -13.42 15.94 7.28
C ASN A 342 -13.87 17.28 7.87
N SER A 343 -13.99 17.41 9.19
CA SER A 343 -14.43 18.64 9.82
C SER A 343 -13.35 19.73 9.76
N LYS A 344 -13.80 21.00 9.75
CA LYS A 344 -12.89 22.16 9.82
C LYS A 344 -12.03 22.12 11.09
N ARG A 345 -12.57 21.62 12.20
CA ARG A 345 -11.83 21.47 13.47
C ARG A 345 -10.64 20.52 13.32
N VAL A 346 -10.86 19.32 12.78
CA VAL A 346 -9.78 18.34 12.53
C VAL A 346 -8.74 18.92 11.58
N ASN A 347 -9.17 19.57 10.49
CA ASN A 347 -8.24 20.17 9.54
C ASN A 347 -7.36 21.26 10.16
N ASN A 348 -7.96 22.14 10.97
CA ASN A 348 -7.21 23.20 11.66
C ASN A 348 -6.19 22.63 12.65
N GLU A 349 -6.59 21.62 13.44
CA GLU A 349 -5.71 20.97 14.41
C GLU A 349 -4.58 20.20 13.72
N TYR A 350 -4.89 19.50 12.61
CA TYR A 350 -3.88 18.84 11.78
C TYR A 350 -2.81 19.82 11.30
N PHE A 351 -3.18 20.93 10.67
CA PHE A 351 -2.21 21.91 10.18
C PHE A 351 -1.47 22.62 11.32
N SER A 352 -2.11 22.88 12.46
CA SER A 352 -1.44 23.44 13.64
C SER A 352 -0.37 22.51 14.22
N LEU A 353 -0.64 21.20 14.23
CA LEU A 353 0.35 20.19 14.62
C LEU A 353 1.50 20.12 13.61
N LEU A 354 1.19 20.21 12.31
CA LEU A 354 2.24 20.25 11.29
C LEU A 354 3.15 21.46 11.45
N GLU A 355 2.59 22.65 11.66
CA GLU A 355 3.34 23.89 11.88
C GLU A 355 4.27 23.82 13.10
N SER A 356 3.84 23.15 14.18
CA SER A 356 4.57 23.10 15.45
C SER A 356 5.55 21.93 15.57
N LEU A 357 5.20 20.76 15.04
CA LEU A 357 5.95 19.51 15.26
C LEU A 357 6.61 18.95 13.99
N GLY A 358 6.26 19.47 12.81
CA GLY A 358 6.72 18.98 11.51
C GLY A 358 5.75 17.99 10.86
N ASN A 359 6.23 17.25 9.87
CA ASN A 359 5.39 16.39 9.02
C ASN A 359 4.69 15.24 9.78
N GLU A 360 3.64 14.67 9.15
CA GLU A 360 2.78 13.65 9.75
C GLU A 360 3.55 12.43 10.26
N PHE A 361 4.47 11.86 9.46
CA PHE A 361 5.25 10.70 9.87
C PHE A 361 6.14 10.96 11.07
N ARG A 362 6.76 12.14 11.14
CA ARG A 362 7.53 12.56 12.31
C ARG A 362 6.63 12.57 13.55
N ILE A 363 5.44 13.16 13.47
CA ILE A 363 4.47 13.19 14.58
C ILE A 363 4.06 11.77 14.99
N LEU A 364 3.70 10.93 14.02
CA LEU A 364 3.18 9.58 14.28
C LEU A 364 4.24 8.63 14.85
N MET A 365 5.51 8.74 14.43
CA MET A 365 6.53 7.73 14.73
C MET A 365 7.69 8.21 15.59
N GLU A 366 8.07 9.49 15.55
CA GLU A 366 9.36 9.96 16.08
C GLU A 366 9.24 11.00 17.20
N THR A 367 8.30 11.94 17.10
CA THR A 367 8.13 13.03 18.08
C THR A 367 7.88 12.50 19.49
N SER A 368 8.45 13.14 20.51
CA SER A 368 8.24 12.72 21.90
C SER A 368 6.78 12.86 22.32
N LEU A 369 6.33 12.02 23.26
CA LEU A 369 4.96 12.07 23.76
C LEU A 369 4.68 13.38 24.53
N GLU A 370 5.71 13.94 25.16
CA GLU A 370 5.68 15.23 25.86
C GLU A 370 5.47 16.40 24.89
N ASP A 371 6.16 16.42 23.75
CA ASP A 371 5.98 17.46 22.73
C ASP A 371 4.60 17.35 22.08
N ILE A 372 4.10 16.13 21.84
CA ILE A 372 2.74 15.88 21.34
C ILE A 372 1.69 16.43 22.31
N GLU A 373 1.84 16.20 23.60
CA GLU A 373 0.92 16.73 24.61
C GLU A 373 0.96 18.26 24.66
N THR A 374 2.17 18.83 24.58
CA THR A 374 2.38 20.29 24.64
C THR A 374 1.75 21.00 23.44
N ALA A 375 1.90 20.46 22.24
CA ALA A 375 1.37 21.06 21.02
C ALA A 375 -0.12 20.76 20.77
N GLY A 376 -0.61 19.61 21.25
CA GLY A 376 -1.98 19.16 21.07
C GLY A 376 -2.73 19.07 22.39
N SER A 377 -2.80 17.85 22.93
CA SER A 377 -3.53 17.59 24.18
C SER A 377 -3.06 16.29 24.86
N PRO A 378 -3.35 16.10 26.16
CA PRO A 378 -3.10 14.83 26.84
C PRO A 378 -3.79 13.64 26.17
N LEU A 379 -4.98 13.88 25.58
CA LEU A 379 -5.72 12.84 24.87
C LEU A 379 -5.06 12.47 23.54
N LEU A 380 -4.52 13.45 22.80
CA LEU A 380 -3.74 13.18 21.58
C LEU A 380 -2.45 12.41 21.89
N ARG A 381 -1.76 12.76 22.98
CA ARG A 381 -0.60 12.02 23.50
C ARG A 381 -0.94 10.55 23.73
N GLU A 382 -1.99 10.28 24.49
CA GLU A 382 -2.43 8.91 24.76
C GLU A 382 -2.81 8.17 23.47
N ALA A 383 -3.49 8.85 22.54
CA ALA A 383 -3.88 8.25 21.27
C ALA A 383 -2.67 7.81 20.44
N ILE A 384 -1.67 8.68 20.29
CA ILE A 384 -0.44 8.36 19.55
C ILE A 384 0.36 7.27 20.29
N SER A 385 0.41 7.32 21.62
CA SER A 385 1.06 6.26 22.43
C SER A 385 0.46 4.88 22.14
N ARG A 386 -0.87 4.77 22.12
CA ARG A 386 -1.59 3.53 21.81
C ARG A 386 -1.36 3.03 20.39
N VAL A 387 -1.41 3.93 19.40
CA VAL A 387 -1.12 3.57 18.01
C VAL A 387 0.33 3.05 17.88
N ARG A 388 1.30 3.72 18.51
CA ARG A 388 2.72 3.28 18.49
C ARG A 388 2.96 1.93 19.17
N SER A 389 2.21 1.60 20.21
CA SER A 389 2.30 0.30 20.90
C SER A 389 1.43 -0.80 20.28
N GLY A 390 0.58 -0.46 19.32
CA GLY A 390 -0.43 -1.38 18.76
C GLY A 390 -1.59 -1.68 19.71
N ASP A 391 -1.78 -0.88 20.76
CA ASP A 391 -2.89 -1.02 21.72
C ASP A 391 -4.15 -0.36 21.19
N VAL A 392 -4.73 -0.97 20.14
CA VAL A 392 -5.95 -0.52 19.48
C VAL A 392 -6.99 -1.64 19.45
N TYR A 393 -8.26 -1.26 19.41
CA TYR A 393 -9.36 -2.21 19.28
C TYR A 393 -9.68 -2.46 17.81
N ILE A 394 -9.64 -3.73 17.41
CA ILE A 394 -9.77 -4.16 16.02
C ILE A 394 -11.03 -4.98 15.84
N ALA A 395 -11.84 -4.60 14.85
CA ALA A 395 -12.97 -5.36 14.35
C ALA A 395 -12.78 -5.60 12.84
N PRO A 396 -12.33 -6.79 12.40
CA PRO A 396 -11.88 -7.00 11.02
C PRO A 396 -12.96 -7.02 9.93
N GLY A 397 -12.85 -6.28 8.85
CA GLY A 397 -13.87 -6.22 7.80
C GLY A 397 -14.16 -7.58 7.16
N PHE A 398 -15.38 -7.75 6.65
CA PHE A 398 -15.88 -9.00 6.08
C PHE A 398 -17.04 -8.73 5.12
N ASP A 399 -17.21 -9.60 4.12
CA ASP A 399 -18.36 -9.61 3.21
C ASP A 399 -18.79 -8.22 2.67
N GLY A 400 -17.79 -7.39 2.32
CA GLY A 400 -17.98 -6.06 1.74
C GLY A 400 -18.10 -4.92 2.76
N GLU A 401 -18.12 -5.21 4.06
CA GLU A 401 -18.09 -4.21 5.14
C GLU A 401 -16.66 -3.94 5.58
N PHE A 402 -16.27 -2.66 5.60
CA PHE A 402 -14.98 -2.25 6.15
C PHE A 402 -14.88 -2.64 7.63
N GLY A 403 -13.68 -3.03 8.03
CA GLY A 403 -13.35 -3.17 9.43
C GLY A 403 -13.34 -1.82 10.13
N LYS A 404 -13.13 -1.87 11.44
CA LYS A 404 -13.05 -0.67 12.28
C LYS A 404 -11.89 -0.83 13.22
N ILE A 405 -11.02 0.18 13.24
CA ILE A 405 -9.99 0.36 14.25
C ILE A 405 -10.44 1.52 15.16
N ARG A 406 -10.28 1.34 16.47
CA ARG A 406 -10.57 2.36 17.48
C ARG A 406 -9.42 2.44 18.47
N ILE A 407 -9.14 3.64 18.94
CA ILE A 407 -8.05 3.91 19.87
C ILE A 407 -8.54 3.82 21.33
N PHE A 408 -9.72 4.37 21.62
CA PHE A 408 -10.20 4.50 23.01
C PHE A 408 -11.31 3.52 23.41
N GLU A 409 -12.18 3.13 22.48
CA GLU A 409 -13.37 2.33 22.75
C GLU A 409 -13.30 0.95 22.09
N LYS A 410 -13.81 -0.09 22.77
CA LYS A 410 -13.96 -1.42 22.17
C LYS A 410 -14.88 -1.35 20.97
N VAL A 411 -14.49 -1.99 19.86
CA VAL A 411 -15.41 -2.23 18.76
C VAL A 411 -16.16 -3.53 19.01
N GLU A 412 -17.48 -3.46 19.11
CA GLU A 412 -18.32 -4.64 19.28
C GLU A 412 -18.77 -5.23 17.93
N ARG A 413 -18.81 -6.56 17.89
CA ARG A 413 -19.48 -7.34 16.84
C ARG A 413 -20.60 -8.14 17.45
N GLU A 414 -21.55 -8.60 16.64
CA GLU A 414 -22.46 -9.63 17.09
C GLU A 414 -21.68 -10.93 17.25
N GLU A 415 -21.33 -11.26 18.49
CA GLU A 415 -20.74 -12.55 18.83
C GLU A 415 -21.72 -13.68 18.49
N ILE A 416 -21.17 -14.82 18.09
CA ILE A 416 -21.92 -16.06 17.97
C ILE A 416 -22.51 -16.38 19.35
N LYS A 417 -23.81 -16.19 19.53
CA LYS A 417 -24.54 -16.78 20.65
C LYS A 417 -24.61 -18.29 20.46
N GLY A 418 -23.53 -18.99 20.82
CA GLY A 418 -23.39 -20.41 20.52
C GLY A 418 -22.26 -21.11 21.28
N GLN A 419 -22.02 -20.74 22.53
CA GLN A 419 -21.21 -21.53 23.47
C GLN A 419 -21.81 -21.67 24.89
N ASN A 420 -23.09 -21.35 25.09
CA ASN A 420 -23.81 -21.60 26.36
C ASN A 420 -24.76 -22.80 26.31
N MET A 421 -24.51 -23.78 25.43
CA MET A 421 -25.22 -25.07 25.45
C MET A 421 -24.19 -26.19 25.58
N LEU A 422 -23.48 -26.21 26.71
CA LEU A 422 -22.79 -27.37 27.30
C LEU A 422 -22.13 -26.90 28.61
N PHE A 423 -22.96 -26.70 29.65
CA PHE A 423 -22.78 -27.19 31.02
C PHE A 423 -24.09 -26.98 31.78
#